data_AF-A0A958SAJ1-F1
#
_entry.id   AF-A0A958SAJ1-F1
#
_cell.length_a   1.000
_cell.length_b   1.000
_cell.length_c   1.000
_cell.angle_alpha   90.00
_cell.angle_beta   90.00
_cell.angle_gamma   90.00
#
_symmetry.space_group_name_H-M   'P 1'
#
loop_
_entity.id
_entity.type
_entity.pdbx_description
1 polymer ?
#
loop_
_entity_poly.entity_id
_entity_poly.type
_entity_poly.pdbx_seq_one_letter_code
_entity_poly.pdbx_strand_id
1 'polypeptide(L)'
;MSINIPYGKQYISDEDTKAVVDALHSDFLTQGPRISEFENNFASYIGSKYAIAVSNGTAALHLPLLASGIGEGDRIITTPITFAASANAALYCGAKVHFVDIDRDTYVISFDGIKELL
;
A
#
# COMPACT_ATOMS: atom_id res chain seq x y z
N MET A 1 -1.89 0.07 -39.91
CA MET A 1 -2.35 0.50 -38.58
C MET A 1 -1.13 0.89 -37.76
N SER A 2 -1.12 2.07 -37.15
CA SER A 2 -0.05 2.49 -36.25
C SER A 2 -0.20 1.77 -34.91
N ILE A 3 0.89 1.21 -34.40
CA ILE A 3 0.91 0.57 -33.07
C ILE A 3 0.90 1.67 -32.02
N ASN A 4 -0.15 1.68 -31.17
CA ASN A 4 -0.23 2.56 -30.01
C ASN A 4 0.45 1.88 -28.82
N ILE A 5 1.50 2.50 -28.25
CA ILE A 5 2.25 1.98 -27.11
C ILE A 5 1.91 2.86 -25.89
N PRO A 6 1.01 2.42 -24.99
CA PRO A 6 0.61 3.19 -23.81
C PRO A 6 1.71 3.18 -22.73
N TYR A 7 1.68 4.17 -21.83
CA TYR A 7 2.57 4.23 -20.66
C TYR A 7 2.45 3.01 -19.75
N GLY A 8 1.22 2.48 -19.58
CA GLY A 8 0.96 1.27 -18.81
C GLY A 8 -0.25 0.53 -19.35
N LYS A 9 -0.22 -0.80 -19.27
CA LYS A 9 -1.32 -1.69 -19.62
C LYS A 9 -1.28 -2.91 -18.70
N GLN A 10 -2.43 -3.27 -18.17
CA GLN A 10 -2.62 -4.42 -17.31
C GLN A 10 -2.46 -5.70 -18.13
N TYR A 11 -1.80 -6.69 -17.56
CA TYR A 11 -1.78 -8.05 -18.07
C TYR A 11 -2.80 -8.86 -17.29
N ILE A 12 -3.73 -9.51 -18.00
CA ILE A 12 -4.78 -10.36 -17.43
C ILE A 12 -4.68 -11.68 -18.19
N SER A 13 -4.49 -12.79 -17.48
CA SER A 13 -4.40 -14.13 -18.05
C SER A 13 -5.73 -14.88 -17.97
N ASP A 14 -5.76 -16.07 -18.58
CA ASP A 14 -6.92 -16.97 -18.48
C ASP A 14 -7.11 -17.47 -17.04
N GLU A 15 -6.02 -17.64 -16.29
CA GLU A 15 -6.04 -17.99 -14.86
C GLU A 15 -6.69 -16.90 -14.01
N ASP A 16 -6.40 -15.62 -14.28
CA ASP A 16 -7.04 -14.49 -13.58
C ASP A 16 -8.57 -14.51 -13.81
N THR A 17 -8.99 -14.72 -15.05
CA THR A 17 -10.40 -14.79 -15.43
C THR A 17 -11.08 -15.98 -14.75
N LYS A 18 -10.42 -17.15 -14.74
CA LYS A 18 -10.91 -18.33 -14.05
C LYS A 18 -11.07 -18.09 -12.55
N ALA A 19 -10.09 -17.44 -11.91
CA ALA A 19 -10.16 -17.15 -10.48
C ALA A 19 -11.37 -16.27 -10.11
N VAL A 20 -11.70 -15.28 -10.95
CA VAL A 20 -12.91 -14.45 -10.79
C VAL A 20 -14.18 -15.26 -10.97
N VAL A 21 -14.27 -16.08 -12.04
CA VAL A 21 -15.45 -16.92 -12.29
C VAL A 21 -15.67 -17.91 -11.15
N ASP A 22 -14.61 -18.54 -10.64
CA ASP A 22 -14.69 -19.46 -9.51
C ASP A 22 -15.11 -18.74 -8.22
N ALA A 23 -14.80 -17.45 -8.06
CA ALA A 23 -15.29 -16.65 -6.94
C ALA A 23 -16.79 -16.36 -7.09
N LEU A 24 -17.24 -16.00 -8.30
CA LEU A 24 -18.65 -15.72 -8.61
C LEU A 24 -19.57 -16.93 -8.39
N HIS A 25 -19.07 -18.15 -8.60
CA HIS A 25 -19.81 -19.39 -8.34
C HIS A 25 -19.70 -19.91 -6.90
N SER A 26 -18.95 -19.25 -6.03
CA SER A 26 -18.80 -19.67 -4.63
C SER A 26 -19.90 -19.09 -3.73
N ASP A 27 -20.10 -19.71 -2.57
CA ASP A 27 -21.04 -19.21 -1.55
C ASP A 27 -20.62 -17.86 -0.94
N PHE A 28 -19.38 -17.41 -1.17
CA PHE A 28 -18.77 -16.23 -0.53
C PHE A 28 -18.25 -15.23 -1.57
N LEU A 29 -19.06 -14.21 -1.89
CA LEU A 29 -18.70 -13.16 -2.85
C LEU A 29 -17.89 -11.99 -2.25
N THR A 30 -17.94 -11.80 -0.92
CA THR A 30 -17.25 -10.71 -0.23
C THR A 30 -16.16 -11.25 0.68
N GLN A 31 -16.43 -11.36 1.98
CA GLN A 31 -15.53 -12.00 2.92
C GLN A 31 -15.69 -13.51 2.83
N GLY A 32 -14.56 -14.22 2.75
CA GLY A 32 -14.55 -15.66 2.55
C GLY A 32 -13.14 -16.23 2.56
N PRO A 33 -13.03 -17.55 2.36
CA PRO A 33 -11.77 -18.30 2.50
C PRO A 33 -10.67 -17.81 1.54
N ARG A 34 -11.04 -17.23 0.39
CA ARG A 34 -10.09 -16.67 -0.58
C ARG A 34 -9.23 -15.54 -0.01
N ILE A 35 -9.77 -14.78 0.95
CA ILE A 35 -9.00 -13.72 1.63
C ILE A 35 -7.88 -14.34 2.48
N SER A 36 -8.22 -15.31 3.33
CA SER A 36 -7.25 -15.98 4.18
C SER A 36 -6.21 -16.76 3.37
N GLU A 37 -6.62 -17.36 2.25
CA GLU A 37 -5.68 -17.97 1.30
C GLU A 37 -4.69 -16.96 0.74
N PHE A 38 -5.19 -15.81 0.25
CA PHE A 38 -4.33 -14.73 -0.25
C PHE A 38 -3.37 -14.21 0.83
N GLU A 39 -3.87 -13.94 2.04
CA GLU A 39 -3.07 -13.46 3.16
C GLU A 39 -1.95 -14.44 3.55
N ASN A 40 -2.27 -15.74 3.65
CA ASN A 40 -1.28 -16.77 3.96
C ASN A 40 -0.22 -16.90 2.85
N ASN A 41 -0.65 -16.91 1.59
CA ASN A 41 0.24 -16.99 0.44
C ASN A 41 1.15 -15.76 0.34
N PHE A 42 0.60 -14.56 0.55
CA PHE A 42 1.34 -13.31 0.49
C PHE A 42 2.33 -13.16 1.65
N ALA A 43 1.92 -13.53 2.87
CA ALA A 43 2.83 -13.56 4.03
C ALA A 43 4.01 -14.50 3.78
N SER A 44 3.74 -15.70 3.24
CA SER A 44 4.77 -16.67 2.88
C SER A 44 5.70 -16.14 1.78
N TYR A 45 5.15 -15.47 0.77
CA TYR A 45 5.91 -14.90 -0.35
C TYR A 45 6.88 -13.79 0.09
N ILE A 46 6.44 -12.89 0.99
CA ILE A 46 7.26 -11.78 1.51
C ILE A 46 8.16 -12.21 2.67
N GLY A 47 7.88 -13.34 3.32
CA GLY A 47 8.58 -13.80 4.51
C GLY A 47 8.13 -13.09 5.79
N SER A 48 6.91 -12.56 5.83
CA SER A 48 6.32 -11.97 7.04
C SER A 48 5.54 -13.03 7.84
N LYS A 49 5.39 -12.79 9.15
CA LYS A 49 4.58 -13.67 10.01
C LYS A 49 3.08 -13.58 9.69
N TYR A 50 2.63 -12.41 9.26
CA TYR A 50 1.22 -12.10 8.98
C TYR A 50 1.13 -11.17 7.76
N ALA A 51 0.00 -11.24 7.05
CA ALA A 51 -0.42 -10.27 6.04
C ALA A 51 -1.93 -10.03 6.20
N ILE A 52 -2.39 -8.82 5.87
CA ILE A 52 -3.80 -8.44 5.95
C ILE A 52 -4.21 -7.83 4.62
N ALA A 53 -5.21 -8.41 3.97
CA ALA A 53 -5.73 -7.91 2.70
C ALA A 53 -6.69 -6.73 2.95
N VAL A 54 -6.53 -5.67 2.17
CA VAL A 54 -7.35 -4.45 2.26
C VAL A 54 -7.71 -3.95 0.87
N SER A 55 -8.66 -3.02 0.81
CA SER A 55 -9.25 -2.58 -0.46
C SER A 55 -8.30 -1.82 -1.39
N ASN A 56 -7.23 -1.19 -0.87
CA ASN A 56 -6.21 -0.49 -1.66
C ASN A 56 -4.98 -0.12 -0.82
N GLY A 57 -3.94 0.41 -1.48
CA GLY A 57 -2.71 0.85 -0.82
C GLY A 57 -2.88 2.02 0.17
N THR A 58 -3.90 2.87 0.02
CA THR A 58 -4.16 3.95 0.99
C THR A 58 -4.67 3.37 2.31
N ALA A 59 -5.60 2.40 2.25
CA ALA A 59 -6.06 1.67 3.42
C ALA A 59 -4.90 0.90 4.09
N ALA A 60 -3.98 0.34 3.28
CA ALA A 60 -2.81 -0.38 3.77
C ALA A 60 -1.81 0.53 4.53
N LEU A 61 -1.79 1.83 4.24
CA LEU A 61 -0.98 2.81 4.97
C LEU A 61 -1.74 3.37 6.19
N HIS A 62 -3.04 3.63 6.05
CA HIS A 62 -3.85 4.26 7.09
C HIS A 62 -4.11 3.32 8.28
N LEU A 63 -4.53 2.08 8.04
CA LEU A 63 -4.93 1.16 9.11
C LEU A 63 -3.80 0.86 10.12
N PRO A 64 -2.53 0.65 9.71
CA PRO A 64 -1.44 0.48 10.66
C PRO A 64 -1.17 1.70 11.53
N LEU A 65 -1.26 2.93 10.97
CA LEU A 65 -1.09 4.16 11.75
C LEU A 65 -2.20 4.28 12.80
N LEU A 66 -3.45 4.07 12.38
CA LEU A 66 -4.60 4.09 13.26
C LEU A 66 -4.51 3.02 14.36
N ALA A 67 -4.15 1.78 14.00
CA ALA A 67 -3.98 0.68 14.94
C ALA A 67 -2.84 0.91 15.93
N SER A 68 -1.83 1.70 15.55
CA SER A 68 -0.71 2.09 16.43
C SER A 68 -1.06 3.25 17.38
N GLY A 69 -2.27 3.78 17.30
CA GLY A 69 -2.73 4.89 18.15
C GLY A 69 -2.22 6.27 17.73
N ILE A 70 -1.70 6.42 16.50
CA ILE A 70 -1.26 7.71 15.96
C ILE A 70 -2.46 8.66 15.91
N GLY A 71 -2.26 9.90 16.35
CA GLY A 71 -3.32 10.89 16.47
C GLY A 71 -2.85 12.34 16.46
N GLU A 72 -3.70 13.22 17.00
CA GLU A 72 -3.38 14.63 17.19
C GLU A 72 -2.15 14.80 18.10
N GLY A 73 -1.21 15.65 17.68
CA GLY A 73 0.05 15.87 18.39
C GLY A 73 1.20 14.98 17.89
N ASP A 74 0.90 13.88 17.20
CA ASP A 74 1.94 13.03 16.60
C ASP A 74 2.48 13.62 15.29
N ARG A 75 3.69 13.17 14.94
CA ARG A 75 4.41 13.57 13.73
C ARG A 75 4.77 12.34 12.92
N ILE A 76 4.41 12.32 11.65
CA ILE A 76 4.82 11.30 10.67
C ILE A 76 5.77 11.94 9.68
N ILE A 77 6.94 11.32 9.54
CA ILE A 77 7.99 11.74 8.61
C ILE A 77 7.79 11.01 7.27
N THR A 78 7.78 11.77 6.17
CA THR A 78 7.80 11.22 4.81
C THR A 78 8.49 12.20 3.85
N THR A 79 8.42 11.97 2.54
CA THR A 79 9.01 12.85 1.52
C THR A 79 7.93 13.42 0.59
N PRO A 80 8.08 14.64 0.03
CA PRO A 80 7.12 15.16 -0.94
C PRO A 80 7.27 14.48 -2.31
N ILE A 81 8.36 13.75 -2.56
CA ILE A 81 8.58 12.94 -3.76
C ILE A 81 8.06 11.52 -3.53
N THR A 82 6.74 11.40 -3.30
CA THR A 82 6.01 10.13 -3.16
C THR A 82 4.55 10.32 -3.62
N PHE A 83 3.76 9.25 -3.66
CA PHE A 83 2.34 9.37 -3.91
C PHE A 83 1.61 9.97 -2.68
N ALA A 84 0.65 10.87 -2.91
CA ALA A 84 -0.03 11.64 -1.86
C ALA A 84 -0.66 10.78 -0.74
N ALA A 85 -1.00 9.51 -1.02
CA ALA A 85 -1.52 8.58 -0.02
C ALA A 85 -0.60 8.43 1.20
N SER A 86 0.73 8.53 1.03
CA SER A 86 1.69 8.42 2.14
C SER A 86 1.50 9.52 3.19
N ALA A 87 1.33 10.77 2.75
CA ALA A 87 1.04 11.89 3.65
C ALA A 87 -0.40 11.85 4.16
N ASN A 88 -1.36 11.55 3.28
CA ASN A 88 -2.78 11.53 3.63
C ASN A 88 -3.10 10.48 4.70
N ALA A 89 -2.43 9.33 4.71
CA ALA A 89 -2.62 8.30 5.73
C ALA A 89 -2.39 8.86 7.15
N ALA A 90 -1.38 9.71 7.34
CA ALA A 90 -1.13 10.37 8.63
C ALA A 90 -2.18 11.45 8.95
N LEU A 91 -2.56 12.23 7.94
CA LEU A 91 -3.58 13.28 8.09
C LEU A 91 -4.96 12.71 8.46
N TYR A 92 -5.32 11.53 7.93
CA TYR A 92 -6.56 10.84 8.29
C TYR A 92 -6.60 10.42 9.76
N CYS A 93 -5.45 10.17 10.39
CA CYS A 93 -5.33 9.94 11.82
C CYS A 93 -5.35 11.24 12.65
N GLY A 94 -5.24 12.42 12.03
CA GLY A 94 -5.10 13.72 12.72
C GLY A 94 -3.65 14.10 13.07
N ALA A 95 -2.66 13.31 12.64
CA ALA A 95 -1.25 13.60 12.84
C ALA A 95 -0.73 14.67 11.88
N LYS A 96 0.43 15.26 12.21
CA LYS A 96 1.13 16.22 11.33
C LYS A 96 2.11 15.49 10.43
N VAL A 97 2.19 15.93 9.17
CA VAL A 97 3.19 15.44 8.21
C VAL A 97 4.40 16.34 8.21
N HIS A 98 5.58 15.76 8.40
CA HIS A 98 6.86 16.43 8.24
C HIS A 98 7.56 15.88 7.00
N PHE A 99 7.84 16.78 6.05
CA PHE A 99 8.50 16.43 4.80
C PHE A 99 10.01 16.53 4.93
N VAL A 100 10.69 15.50 4.43
CA VAL A 100 12.13 15.44 4.25
C VAL A 100 12.43 15.30 2.77
N ASP A 101 13.46 15.99 2.33
CA ASP A 101 13.92 15.87 0.96
C ASP A 101 14.47 14.46 0.66
N ILE A 102 14.63 14.15 -0.61
CA ILE A 102 15.23 12.90 -1.06
C ILE A 102 16.74 13.01 -1.17
N ASP A 103 17.42 11.86 -1.08
CA ASP A 103 18.77 11.70 -1.58
C ASP A 103 18.77 11.80 -3.11
N ARG A 104 19.67 12.63 -3.66
CA ARG A 104 19.69 12.99 -5.08
C ARG A 104 19.99 11.82 -6.00
N ASP A 105 20.81 10.87 -5.54
CA ASP A 105 21.32 9.79 -6.38
C ASP A 105 20.41 8.56 -6.33
N THR A 106 19.73 8.34 -5.20
CA THR A 106 18.84 7.19 -4.98
C THR A 106 17.36 7.49 -5.13
N TYR A 107 16.96 8.77 -5.04
CA TYR A 107 15.57 9.23 -5.00
C TYR A 107 14.75 8.66 -3.82
N VAL A 108 15.42 8.11 -2.81
CA VAL A 108 14.81 7.67 -1.54
C VAL A 108 14.89 8.82 -0.55
N ILE A 109 14.05 8.83 0.48
CA ILE A 109 14.10 9.83 1.57
C ILE A 109 15.53 9.97 2.14
N SER A 110 16.00 11.21 2.29
CA SER A 110 17.37 11.51 2.74
C SER A 110 17.57 11.06 4.19
N PHE A 111 18.53 10.17 4.41
CA PHE A 111 18.85 9.70 5.76
C PHE A 111 19.41 10.83 6.65
N ASP A 112 20.24 11.70 6.10
CA ASP A 112 20.76 12.85 6.84
C ASP A 112 19.67 13.88 7.11
N GLY A 113 18.76 14.11 6.15
CA GLY A 113 17.58 14.96 6.37
C GLY A 113 16.64 14.41 7.45
N ILE A 114 16.51 13.08 7.59
CA ILE A 114 15.77 12.47 8.71
C ILE A 114 16.46 12.77 10.03
N LYS A 115 17.80 12.61 10.12
CA LYS A 115 18.55 12.87 11.38
C LYS A 115 18.40 14.29 11.88
N GLU A 116 18.31 15.28 10.98
CA GLU A 116 18.13 16.70 11.36
C GLU A 116 16.77 16.98 12.03
N LEU A 117 15.79 16.09 11.88
CA LEU A 117 14.43 16.24 12.43
C LEU A 117 14.16 15.46 13.72
N LEU A 118 15.04 14.52 14.08
CA LEU A 118 14.94 13.68 15.28
C LEU A 118 15.61 14.36 16.48
#